data_AF-A0A931PCW9-F1
#
_entry.id   AF-A0A931PCW9-F1
#
_cell.length_a   1.000
_cell.length_b   1.000
_cell.length_c   1.000
_cell.angle_alpha   90.00
_cell.angle_beta   90.00
_cell.angle_gamma   90.00
#
_symmetry.space_group_name_H-M   'P 1'
#
loop_
_entity.id
_entity.type
_entity.pdbx_description
1 polymer ?
#
loop_
_entity_poly.entity_id
_entity_poly.type
_entity_poly.pdbx_seq_one_letter_code
_entity_poly.pdbx_strand_id
1 'polypeptide(L)'
;MQSSTRHLHADFGPAFGAQPVPYGIPITVVNGAARVPVSFTYASESDRVRYPLGASTRIEGGSGASGDRHAVVVDAATCQLFETWDTRRTSSGWHAGSGAVWSLTSDALRPAGWTSADAAGLPILPGLLRYDEVAAGRVDHAIRFTTSITDRAYVWPARHQAGSVSNHAYPPMGARFRLKASYPISSFSRDAQVVLRAMKRYGLVLADNGSPWYFQGTSDTRWKAALVSELSRVPAKAFEAVSAVALRVSTSSARAKRL
;
A
#
# COMPACT_ATOMS: atom_id res chain seq x y z
N MET A 1 -5.26 -14.04 17.90
CA MET A 1 -6.51 -13.24 17.83
C MET A 1 -7.08 -13.35 16.43
N GLN A 2 -8.36 -13.74 16.28
CA GLN A 2 -8.95 -13.93 14.95
C GLN A 2 -9.15 -12.58 14.25
N SER A 3 -8.61 -12.45 13.03
CA SER A 3 -8.72 -11.24 12.20
C SER A 3 -10.19 -10.84 11.94
N SER A 4 -11.12 -11.79 11.98
CA SER A 4 -12.56 -11.61 11.71
C SER A 4 -13.34 -10.80 12.76
N THR A 5 -12.83 -10.67 13.99
CA THR A 5 -13.51 -9.91 15.08
C THR A 5 -13.03 -8.47 15.19
N ARG A 6 -12.06 -8.08 14.34
CA ARG A 6 -11.50 -6.73 14.30
C ARG A 6 -12.43 -5.76 13.55
N HIS A 7 -12.10 -4.49 13.66
CA HIS A 7 -12.63 -3.46 12.79
C HIS A 7 -11.54 -3.01 11.82
N LEU A 8 -11.96 -2.36 10.75
CA LEU A 8 -11.08 -1.66 9.84
C LEU A 8 -10.22 -0.65 10.64
N HIS A 9 -8.96 -0.47 10.24
CA HIS A 9 -8.09 0.51 10.86
C HIS A 9 -7.43 1.37 9.79
N ALA A 10 -7.76 2.66 9.77
CA ALA A 10 -7.13 3.60 8.86
C ALA A 10 -5.70 3.89 9.34
N ASP A 11 -4.71 3.51 8.54
CA ASP A 11 -3.29 3.80 8.80
C ASP A 11 -2.88 5.09 8.07
N PHE A 12 -3.55 6.17 8.46
CA PHE A 12 -3.28 7.54 8.05
C PHE A 12 -3.98 8.51 9.00
N GLY A 13 -3.57 9.78 8.96
CA GLY A 13 -4.20 10.84 9.75
C GLY A 13 -3.29 11.44 10.82
N PRO A 14 -3.84 12.28 11.70
CA PRO A 14 -3.05 12.96 12.72
C PRO A 14 -2.30 11.98 13.61
N ALA A 15 -1.01 12.24 13.85
CA ALA A 15 -0.17 11.38 14.69
C ALA A 15 -0.28 11.67 16.20
N PHE A 16 -0.98 12.74 16.59
CA PHE A 16 -1.15 13.15 18.00
C PHE A 16 0.17 13.19 18.81
N GLY A 17 1.27 13.55 18.17
CA GLY A 17 2.60 13.62 18.80
C GLY A 17 3.38 12.30 18.85
N ALA A 18 2.82 11.17 18.38
CA ALA A 18 3.52 9.89 18.35
C ALA A 18 4.71 9.84 17.38
N GLN A 19 4.71 10.72 16.36
CA GLN A 19 5.76 10.87 15.36
C GLN A 19 5.74 12.29 14.77
N PRO A 20 6.85 12.76 14.15
CA PRO A 20 6.97 14.14 13.66
C PRO A 20 6.12 14.46 12.42
N VAL A 21 5.52 13.46 11.79
CA VAL A 21 4.69 13.57 10.58
C VAL A 21 3.37 12.81 10.77
N PRO A 22 2.29 13.14 10.04
CA PRO A 22 1.06 12.34 10.08
C PRO A 22 1.31 10.85 9.78
N TYR A 23 0.45 9.98 10.30
CA TYR A 23 0.42 8.57 9.89
C TYR A 23 0.16 8.45 8.38
N GLY A 24 0.58 7.33 7.81
CA GLY A 24 0.50 7.03 6.38
C GLY A 24 1.85 7.17 5.66
N ILE A 25 1.86 6.84 4.38
CA ILE A 25 3.09 6.80 3.57
C ILE A 25 3.20 8.10 2.76
N PRO A 26 4.29 8.88 2.92
CA PRO A 26 4.43 10.13 2.18
C PRO A 26 4.84 9.88 0.72
N ILE A 27 4.43 10.80 -0.16
CA ILE A 27 4.87 10.83 -1.56
C ILE A 27 5.85 11.99 -1.73
N THR A 28 6.99 11.71 -2.35
CA THR A 28 7.95 12.71 -2.83
C THR A 28 7.80 12.82 -4.34
N VAL A 29 7.56 14.01 -4.87
CA VAL A 29 7.55 14.26 -6.32
C VAL A 29 8.82 15.02 -6.68
N VAL A 30 9.55 14.51 -7.66
CA VAL A 30 10.74 15.13 -8.24
C VAL A 30 10.54 15.32 -9.75
N ASN A 31 11.40 16.13 -10.37
CA ASN A 31 11.37 16.36 -11.81
C ASN A 31 12.80 16.24 -12.36
N GLY A 32 13.21 15.03 -12.74
CA GLY A 32 14.56 14.77 -13.27
C GLY A 32 15.67 14.86 -12.21
N ALA A 33 15.39 14.47 -10.96
CA ALA A 33 16.39 14.51 -9.90
C ALA A 33 17.56 13.55 -10.15
N ALA A 34 18.75 13.94 -9.67
CA ALA A 34 19.93 13.08 -9.71
C ALA A 34 19.66 11.76 -8.96
N ARG A 35 20.08 10.65 -9.57
CA ARG A 35 19.89 9.31 -8.99
C ARG A 35 21.18 8.83 -8.35
N VAL A 36 21.05 8.24 -7.16
CA VAL A 36 22.15 7.76 -6.33
C VAL A 36 22.12 6.23 -6.22
N PRO A 37 23.28 5.57 -6.02
CA PRO A 37 23.29 4.15 -5.70
C PRO A 37 22.60 3.90 -4.35
N VAL A 38 21.89 2.77 -4.27
CA VAL A 38 21.27 2.27 -3.04
C VAL A 38 21.72 0.84 -2.83
N SER A 39 22.14 0.53 -1.60
CA SER A 39 22.44 -0.84 -1.18
C SER A 39 21.18 -1.51 -0.61
N PHE A 40 21.02 -2.82 -0.83
CA PHE A 40 19.81 -3.55 -0.43
C PHE A 40 20.10 -4.75 0.46
N THR A 41 19.27 -4.98 1.48
CA THR A 41 19.24 -6.23 2.25
C THR A 41 18.75 -7.39 1.38
N TYR A 42 17.64 -7.19 0.66
CA TYR A 42 17.04 -8.14 -0.29
C TYR A 42 17.51 -7.85 -1.72
N ALA A 43 18.83 -7.84 -1.94
CA ALA A 43 19.45 -7.42 -3.20
C ALA A 43 19.21 -8.36 -4.41
N SER A 44 18.76 -9.59 -4.18
CA SER A 44 18.40 -10.56 -5.24
C SER A 44 17.00 -10.32 -5.82
N GLU A 45 16.14 -9.59 -5.10
CA GLU A 45 14.75 -9.32 -5.48
C GLU A 45 14.47 -7.81 -5.65
N SER A 46 15.53 -6.99 -5.61
CA SER A 46 15.46 -5.54 -5.77
C SER A 46 16.03 -5.11 -7.12
N ASP A 47 15.50 -4.02 -7.67
CA ASP A 47 15.99 -3.49 -8.95
C ASP A 47 17.33 -2.77 -8.76
N ARG A 48 18.38 -3.29 -9.39
CA ARG A 48 19.75 -2.78 -9.31
C ARG A 48 19.97 -1.57 -10.22
N VAL A 49 19.22 -0.51 -9.95
CA VAL A 49 19.32 0.79 -10.60
C VAL A 49 19.70 1.87 -9.58
N ARG A 50 19.94 3.10 -10.05
CA ARG A 50 20.05 4.26 -9.17
C ARG A 50 18.67 4.83 -8.87
N TYR A 51 18.48 5.34 -7.67
CA TYR A 51 17.20 5.86 -7.17
C TYR A 51 17.29 7.37 -6.91
N PRO A 52 16.21 8.15 -7.15
CA PRO A 52 16.19 9.60 -6.90
C PRO A 52 15.99 9.92 -5.40
N LEU A 53 16.85 9.39 -4.53
CA LEU A 53 16.83 9.64 -3.09
C LEU A 53 17.77 10.79 -2.73
N GLY A 54 17.24 11.77 -1.98
CA GLY A 54 17.97 12.97 -1.59
C GLY A 54 17.49 13.54 -0.25
N ALA A 55 18.02 14.70 0.14
CA ALA A 55 17.69 15.33 1.42
C ALA A 55 16.20 15.68 1.56
N SER A 56 15.51 15.89 0.44
CA SER A 56 14.07 16.17 0.38
C SER A 56 13.19 14.92 0.34
N THR A 57 13.77 13.72 0.27
CA THR A 57 13.01 12.46 0.25
C THR A 57 12.28 12.31 1.57
N ARG A 58 10.94 12.26 1.49
CA ARG A 58 10.09 11.97 2.64
C ARG A 58 10.10 10.48 2.92
N ILE A 59 10.16 10.14 4.19
CA ILE A 59 10.18 8.76 4.70
C ILE A 59 8.99 8.61 5.65
N GLU A 60 8.27 7.50 5.55
CA GLU A 60 7.21 7.15 6.49
C GLU A 60 7.66 7.23 7.95
N GLY A 61 6.85 7.85 8.80
CA GLY A 61 7.19 8.13 10.19
C GLY A 61 8.25 9.22 10.39
N GLY A 62 8.88 9.72 9.31
CA GLY A 62 9.95 10.69 9.33
C GLY A 62 11.35 10.06 9.20
N SER A 63 12.37 10.89 8.96
CA SER A 63 13.74 10.43 8.67
C SER A 63 14.40 9.64 9.81
N GLY A 64 14.02 9.93 11.06
CA GLY A 64 14.47 9.26 12.28
C GLY A 64 13.56 8.12 12.75
N ALA A 65 12.53 7.73 12.00
CA ALA A 65 11.62 6.67 12.40
C ALA A 65 12.32 5.31 12.52
N SER A 66 11.83 4.46 13.42
CA SER A 66 12.30 3.08 13.60
C SER A 66 11.42 2.02 12.94
N GLY A 67 10.28 2.42 12.36
CA GLY A 67 9.31 1.53 11.70
C GLY A 67 9.71 1.15 10.27
N ASP A 68 8.71 0.97 9.41
CA ASP A 68 8.92 0.46 8.03
C ASP A 68 9.69 1.41 7.12
N ARG A 69 9.62 2.73 7.36
CA ARG A 69 10.43 3.74 6.65
C ARG A 69 10.29 3.62 5.13
N HIS A 70 9.07 3.43 4.63
CA HIS A 70 8.82 3.45 3.20
C HIS A 70 9.18 4.81 2.61
N ALA A 71 9.83 4.81 1.45
CA ALA A 71 10.00 6.00 0.61
C ALA A 71 9.34 5.76 -0.74
N VAL A 72 8.41 6.63 -1.12
CA VAL A 72 7.70 6.61 -2.40
C VAL A 72 8.07 7.87 -3.15
N VAL A 73 8.77 7.72 -4.29
CA VAL A 73 9.25 8.84 -5.11
C VAL A 73 8.71 8.73 -6.53
N VAL A 74 7.98 9.74 -6.98
CA VAL A 74 7.53 9.91 -8.36
C VAL A 74 8.46 10.86 -9.08
N ASP A 75 9.05 10.42 -10.18
CA ASP A 75 9.83 11.27 -11.09
C ASP A 75 8.95 11.69 -12.27
N ALA A 76 8.47 12.94 -12.22
CA ALA A 76 7.55 13.50 -13.21
C ALA A 76 8.18 13.65 -14.60
N ALA A 77 9.51 13.78 -14.69
CA ALA A 77 10.21 13.91 -15.97
C ALA A 77 10.19 12.61 -16.78
N THR A 78 10.17 11.45 -16.09
CA THR A 78 10.34 10.14 -16.70
C THR A 78 9.11 9.23 -16.55
N CYS A 79 8.06 9.72 -15.86
CA CYS A 79 6.90 8.92 -15.47
C CYS A 79 7.29 7.61 -14.76
N GLN A 80 8.32 7.68 -13.91
CA GLN A 80 8.78 6.53 -13.13
C GLN A 80 8.42 6.69 -11.66
N LEU A 81 8.12 5.57 -11.03
CA LEU A 81 7.86 5.43 -9.60
C LEU A 81 8.98 4.59 -8.99
N PHE A 82 9.58 5.10 -7.93
CA PHE A 82 10.64 4.44 -7.16
C PHE A 82 10.15 4.23 -5.74
N GLU A 83 10.19 2.99 -5.28
CA GLU A 83 9.72 2.64 -3.94
C GLU A 83 10.77 1.81 -3.23
N THR A 84 11.06 2.17 -1.98
CA THR A 84 11.98 1.43 -1.12
C THR A 84 11.38 1.21 0.27
N TRP A 85 11.64 0.05 0.86
CA TRP A 85 11.30 -0.28 2.26
C TRP A 85 12.56 -0.25 3.14
N ASP A 86 12.39 0.02 4.44
CA ASP A 86 13.47 0.24 5.43
C ASP A 86 14.51 1.27 4.97
N THR A 87 14.04 2.38 4.42
CA THR A 87 14.90 3.37 3.74
C THR A 87 15.70 4.18 4.75
N ARG A 88 17.03 4.12 4.67
CA ARG A 88 17.98 4.75 5.59
C ARG A 88 19.04 5.54 4.85
N ARG A 89 19.27 6.77 5.30
CA ARG A 89 20.44 7.54 4.93
C ARG A 89 21.58 7.16 5.89
N THR A 90 22.70 6.70 5.33
CA THR A 90 23.91 6.34 6.07
C THR A 90 25.01 7.37 5.83
N SER A 91 26.15 7.25 6.52
CA SER A 91 27.33 8.09 6.24
C SER A 91 27.92 7.85 4.85
N SER A 92 27.72 6.66 4.27
CA SER A 92 28.26 6.25 2.98
C SER A 92 27.25 6.34 1.81
N GLY A 93 26.02 6.77 2.07
CA GLY A 93 24.99 6.91 1.04
C GLY A 93 23.61 6.46 1.51
N TRP A 94 22.95 5.62 0.71
CA TRP A 94 21.61 5.11 1.01
C TRP A 94 21.63 3.59 1.12
N HIS A 95 20.87 3.11 2.10
CA HIS A 95 20.57 1.71 2.31
C HIS A 95 19.05 1.53 2.40
N ALA A 96 18.53 0.44 1.87
CA ALA A 96 17.14 0.06 2.05
C ALA A 96 17.06 -1.46 2.22
N GLY A 97 15.97 -1.96 2.78
CA GLY A 97 15.72 -3.38 2.79
C GLY A 97 15.47 -3.91 1.37
N SER A 98 14.59 -3.25 0.61
CA SER A 98 14.28 -3.60 -0.78
C SER A 98 14.03 -2.35 -1.64
N GLY A 99 14.07 -2.51 -2.97
CA GLY A 99 13.79 -1.44 -3.91
C GLY A 99 13.15 -1.92 -5.20
N ALA A 100 12.11 -1.22 -5.64
CA ALA A 100 11.38 -1.50 -6.88
C ALA A 100 11.15 -0.23 -7.69
N VAL A 101 11.22 -0.36 -9.02
CA VAL A 101 10.96 0.71 -9.97
C VAL A 101 9.83 0.30 -10.91
N TRP A 102 8.90 1.23 -11.11
CA TRP A 102 7.72 1.04 -11.93
C TRP A 102 7.63 2.14 -12.97
N SER A 103 7.04 1.81 -14.12
CA SER A 103 6.58 2.80 -15.09
C SER A 103 5.14 3.15 -14.77
N LEU A 104 4.84 4.44 -14.58
CA LEU A 104 3.49 4.94 -14.34
C LEU A 104 2.59 4.90 -15.58
N THR A 105 3.14 4.50 -16.73
CA THR A 105 2.41 4.32 -17.99
C THR A 105 2.22 2.84 -18.33
N SER A 106 2.48 1.92 -17.40
CA SER A 106 2.44 0.48 -17.63
C SER A 106 1.74 -0.26 -16.50
N ASP A 107 1.02 -1.31 -16.86
CA ASP A 107 0.44 -2.28 -15.93
C ASP A 107 1.34 -3.51 -15.74
N ALA A 108 2.63 -3.46 -16.12
CA ALA A 108 3.52 -4.60 -15.99
C ALA A 108 3.77 -4.95 -14.50
N LEU A 109 3.66 -6.24 -14.16
CA LEU A 109 4.01 -6.73 -12.84
C LEU A 109 5.50 -7.13 -12.77
N ARG A 110 6.03 -7.18 -11.55
CA ARG A 110 7.37 -7.72 -11.27
C ARG A 110 7.50 -9.21 -11.69
N PRO A 111 8.74 -9.70 -11.89
CA PRO A 111 8.99 -11.13 -12.03
C PRO A 111 8.31 -11.94 -10.92
N ALA A 112 7.86 -13.15 -11.25
CA ALA A 112 7.29 -14.04 -10.24
C ALA A 112 8.35 -14.36 -9.17
N GLY A 113 7.96 -14.35 -7.91
CA GLY A 113 8.83 -14.60 -6.77
C GLY A 113 9.66 -13.41 -6.30
N TRP A 114 9.50 -12.21 -6.88
CA TRP A 114 10.22 -11.01 -6.44
C TRP A 114 9.35 -10.15 -5.53
N THR A 115 9.85 -9.84 -4.34
CA THR A 115 9.30 -8.81 -3.46
C THR A 115 9.44 -7.40 -4.05
N SER A 116 8.93 -6.40 -3.33
CA SER A 116 9.11 -4.97 -3.62
C SER A 116 9.27 -4.19 -2.32
N ALA A 117 8.99 -2.89 -2.31
CA ALA A 117 8.79 -2.15 -1.07
C ALA A 117 7.50 -2.60 -0.33
N ASP A 118 6.58 -3.27 -1.03
CA ASP A 118 5.43 -3.99 -0.49
C ASP A 118 5.70 -5.51 -0.54
N ALA A 119 5.43 -6.25 0.54
CA ALA A 119 5.86 -7.65 0.63
C ALA A 119 5.22 -8.58 -0.43
N ALA A 120 4.03 -8.25 -0.95
CA ALA A 120 3.38 -8.97 -2.03
C ALA A 120 4.05 -8.79 -3.41
N GLY A 121 5.08 -7.95 -3.51
CA GLY A 121 5.71 -7.59 -4.80
C GLY A 121 4.86 -6.64 -5.65
N LEU A 122 4.01 -5.83 -5.01
CA LEU A 122 3.10 -4.86 -5.63
C LEU A 122 3.62 -3.42 -5.46
N PRO A 123 3.28 -2.49 -6.36
CA PRO A 123 3.55 -1.08 -6.12
C PRO A 123 2.69 -0.53 -4.97
N ILE A 124 3.27 0.28 -4.08
CA ILE A 124 2.57 0.89 -2.94
C ILE A 124 1.64 2.01 -3.43
N LEU A 125 2.16 2.95 -4.22
CA LEU A 125 1.47 4.18 -4.61
C LEU A 125 0.05 3.93 -5.18
N PRO A 126 -0.18 2.99 -6.12
CA PRO A 126 -1.51 2.74 -6.66
C PRO A 126 -2.50 2.12 -5.66
N GLY A 127 -2.01 1.63 -4.52
CA GLY A 127 -2.82 1.08 -3.43
C GLY A 127 -3.10 2.07 -2.31
N LEU A 128 -2.46 3.25 -2.28
CA LEU A 128 -2.64 4.24 -1.22
C LEU A 128 -3.90 5.08 -1.45
N LEU A 129 -4.71 5.23 -0.40
CA LEU A 129 -5.76 6.24 -0.40
C LEU A 129 -5.14 7.65 -0.35
N ARG A 130 -5.52 8.55 -1.26
CA ARG A 130 -5.02 9.93 -1.29
C ARG A 130 -6.09 10.93 -0.86
N TYR A 131 -5.68 11.97 -0.13
CA TYR A 131 -6.60 13.00 0.35
C TYR A 131 -7.37 13.66 -0.80
N ASP A 132 -6.67 14.00 -1.87
CA ASP A 132 -7.25 14.71 -3.01
C ASP A 132 -8.33 13.87 -3.73
N GLU A 133 -8.24 12.55 -3.73
CA GLU A 133 -9.27 11.65 -4.28
C GLU A 133 -10.54 11.64 -3.44
N VAL A 134 -10.38 11.58 -2.11
CA VAL A 134 -11.50 11.63 -1.17
C VAL A 134 -12.19 12.98 -1.24
N ALA A 135 -11.42 14.07 -1.22
CA ALA A 135 -11.93 15.44 -1.35
C ALA A 135 -12.64 15.68 -2.69
N ALA A 136 -12.13 15.10 -3.79
CA ALA A 136 -12.78 15.13 -5.10
C ALA A 136 -14.04 14.24 -5.19
N GLY A 137 -14.31 13.43 -4.18
CA GLY A 137 -15.51 12.59 -4.09
C GLY A 137 -15.39 11.24 -4.80
N ARG A 138 -14.19 10.85 -5.25
CA ARG A 138 -13.99 9.61 -6.02
C ARG A 138 -12.60 9.01 -5.79
N VAL A 139 -12.60 7.76 -5.35
CA VAL A 139 -11.44 6.87 -5.33
C VAL A 139 -11.75 5.74 -6.33
N ASP A 140 -10.89 5.56 -7.33
CA ASP A 140 -11.15 4.67 -8.48
C ASP A 140 -10.19 3.48 -8.58
N HIS A 141 -9.56 3.12 -7.47
CA HIS A 141 -8.66 1.99 -7.35
C HIS A 141 -8.97 1.13 -6.12
N ALA A 142 -8.38 -0.06 -6.07
CA ALA A 142 -8.39 -0.89 -4.87
C ALA A 142 -7.38 -0.36 -3.85
N ILE A 143 -7.65 -0.56 -2.56
CA ILE A 143 -6.82 -0.01 -1.48
C ILE A 143 -5.98 -1.14 -0.87
N ARG A 144 -4.69 -0.91 -0.63
CA ARG A 144 -3.83 -1.90 0.02
C ARG A 144 -4.15 -2.02 1.51
N PHE A 145 -4.00 -3.23 2.05
CA PHE A 145 -4.14 -3.47 3.49
C PHE A 145 -3.23 -4.62 3.95
N THR A 146 -3.13 -4.79 5.28
CA THR A 146 -2.26 -5.80 5.90
C THR A 146 -3.00 -6.75 6.84
N THR A 147 -2.37 -7.90 7.11
CA THR A 147 -2.78 -8.86 8.14
C THR A 147 -1.58 -9.49 8.84
N SER A 148 -1.75 -10.03 10.04
CA SER A 148 -0.62 -10.49 10.85
C SER A 148 -0.09 -11.88 10.47
N ILE A 149 -0.91 -12.71 9.83
CA ILE A 149 -0.56 -14.08 9.44
C ILE A 149 -1.11 -14.33 8.04
N THR A 150 -0.24 -14.75 7.14
CA THR A 150 -0.53 -15.07 5.74
C THR A 150 0.00 -16.46 5.40
N ASP A 151 -0.64 -17.10 4.41
CA ASP A 151 -0.17 -18.37 3.86
C ASP A 151 1.11 -18.15 3.03
N ARG A 152 1.95 -19.19 2.89
CA ARG A 152 3.16 -19.20 2.05
C ARG A 152 2.81 -19.35 0.56
N ALA A 153 1.82 -18.58 0.13
CA ALA A 153 1.30 -18.54 -1.23
C ALA A 153 0.91 -17.10 -1.59
N TYR A 154 0.79 -16.87 -2.90
CA TYR A 154 0.31 -15.60 -3.43
C TYR A 154 -0.62 -15.85 -4.62
N VAL A 155 -1.55 -14.93 -4.84
CA VAL A 155 -2.49 -14.93 -5.96
C VAL A 155 -2.44 -13.60 -6.69
N TRP A 156 -2.84 -13.60 -7.96
CA TRP A 156 -2.85 -12.37 -8.76
C TRP A 156 -3.65 -11.25 -8.05
N PRO A 157 -3.14 -9.99 -8.01
CA PRO A 157 -1.96 -9.50 -8.75
C PRO A 157 -0.60 -9.68 -8.06
N ALA A 158 -0.55 -10.21 -6.84
CA ALA A 158 0.72 -10.37 -6.13
C ALA A 158 1.71 -11.25 -6.90
N ARG A 159 3.00 -10.98 -6.67
CA ARG A 159 4.15 -11.67 -7.27
C ARG A 159 5.00 -12.40 -6.25
N HIS A 160 4.78 -12.12 -4.96
CA HIS A 160 5.59 -12.64 -3.88
C HIS A 160 4.69 -12.97 -2.67
N GLN A 161 5.17 -13.88 -1.82
CA GLN A 161 4.51 -14.30 -0.59
C GLN A 161 5.36 -13.86 0.60
N ALA A 162 4.74 -13.59 1.74
CA ALA A 162 5.45 -13.34 3.00
C ALA A 162 4.89 -14.20 4.14
N GLY A 163 4.38 -15.39 3.81
CA GLY A 163 3.66 -16.23 4.74
C GLY A 163 4.52 -16.73 5.89
N SER A 164 4.00 -16.62 7.11
CA SER A 164 4.57 -17.25 8.30
C SER A 164 4.05 -18.66 8.54
N VAL A 165 3.05 -19.10 7.77
CA VAL A 165 2.43 -20.43 7.86
C VAL A 165 2.20 -21.04 6.48
N SER A 166 2.17 -22.37 6.39
CA SER A 166 1.76 -23.10 5.18
C SER A 166 0.37 -23.69 5.41
N ASN A 167 -0.66 -22.85 5.39
CA ASN A 167 -2.03 -23.20 5.74
C ASN A 167 -3.04 -22.32 4.99
N HIS A 168 -3.79 -22.93 4.07
CA HIS A 168 -4.79 -22.26 3.25
C HIS A 168 -6.02 -21.71 4.00
N ALA A 169 -6.13 -21.94 5.31
CA ALA A 169 -7.07 -21.22 6.17
C ALA A 169 -6.67 -19.74 6.35
N TYR A 170 -5.42 -19.37 6.08
CA TYR A 170 -4.92 -18.00 6.09
C TYR A 170 -4.87 -17.44 4.67
N PRO A 171 -5.11 -16.13 4.49
CA PRO A 171 -5.15 -15.56 3.15
C PRO A 171 -3.75 -15.52 2.53
N PRO A 172 -3.63 -15.81 1.22
CA PRO A 172 -2.40 -15.60 0.47
C PRO A 172 -2.21 -14.11 0.14
N MET A 173 -0.96 -13.69 -0.11
CA MET A 173 -0.70 -12.34 -0.63
C MET A 173 -1.46 -12.10 -1.95
N GLY A 174 -1.96 -10.89 -2.14
CA GLY A 174 -2.81 -10.51 -3.28
C GLY A 174 -4.29 -10.88 -3.13
N ALA A 175 -4.69 -11.58 -2.06
CA ALA A 175 -6.10 -11.88 -1.79
C ALA A 175 -6.94 -10.59 -1.74
N ARG A 176 -8.14 -10.64 -2.31
CA ARG A 176 -9.06 -9.49 -2.39
C ARG A 176 -10.22 -9.63 -1.43
N PHE A 177 -10.51 -8.55 -0.72
CA PHE A 177 -11.62 -8.45 0.22
C PHE A 177 -12.48 -7.24 -0.14
N ARG A 178 -13.77 -7.45 -0.39
CA ARG A 178 -14.68 -6.38 -0.82
C ARG A 178 -15.68 -6.08 0.29
N LEU A 179 -15.99 -4.80 0.50
CA LEU A 179 -17.07 -4.44 1.40
C LEU A 179 -18.39 -4.93 0.81
N LYS A 180 -19.19 -5.68 1.58
CA LYS A 180 -20.47 -6.22 1.10
C LYS A 180 -21.36 -5.10 0.54
N ALA A 181 -21.98 -5.35 -0.61
CA ALA A 181 -22.87 -4.37 -1.25
C ALA A 181 -24.01 -3.92 -0.33
N SER A 182 -24.51 -4.83 0.52
CA SER A 182 -25.58 -4.60 1.50
C SER A 182 -25.16 -3.82 2.75
N TYR A 183 -23.86 -3.62 3.01
CA TYR A 183 -23.43 -2.88 4.19
C TYR A 183 -23.90 -1.41 4.11
N PRO A 184 -24.66 -0.88 5.08
CA PRO A 184 -25.19 0.48 5.01
C PRO A 184 -24.08 1.50 5.19
N ILE A 185 -24.02 2.49 4.30
CA ILE A 185 -23.02 3.57 4.37
C ILE A 185 -23.66 4.96 4.50
N SER A 186 -24.99 5.08 4.43
CA SER A 186 -25.69 6.37 4.42
C SER A 186 -25.53 7.16 5.72
N SER A 187 -25.29 6.48 6.84
CA SER A 187 -25.02 7.09 8.15
C SER A 187 -23.59 7.61 8.30
N PHE A 188 -22.73 7.38 7.30
CA PHE A 188 -21.35 7.87 7.31
C PHE A 188 -21.26 9.27 6.70
N SER A 189 -20.24 10.04 7.05
CA SER A 189 -19.92 11.32 6.41
C SER A 189 -19.69 11.16 4.91
N ARG A 190 -19.80 12.26 4.16
CA ARG A 190 -19.56 12.28 2.71
C ARG A 190 -18.22 11.65 2.35
N ASP A 191 -17.16 12.03 3.05
CA ASP A 191 -15.78 11.56 2.79
C ASP A 191 -15.63 10.07 3.12
N ALA A 192 -16.18 9.61 4.24
CA ALA A 192 -16.17 8.18 4.56
C ALA A 192 -16.96 7.38 3.52
N GLN A 193 -18.11 7.87 3.05
CA GLN A 193 -18.86 7.21 1.99
C GLN A 193 -18.07 7.09 0.68
N VAL A 194 -17.20 8.05 0.35
CA VAL A 194 -16.33 7.96 -0.84
C VAL A 194 -15.40 6.75 -0.71
N VAL A 195 -14.73 6.61 0.43
CA VAL A 195 -13.83 5.48 0.72
C VAL A 195 -14.59 4.16 0.72
N LEU A 196 -15.76 4.11 1.39
CA LEU A 196 -16.56 2.89 1.48
C LEU A 196 -17.16 2.48 0.13
N ARG A 197 -17.52 3.43 -0.74
CA ARG A 197 -17.90 3.12 -2.13
C ARG A 197 -16.73 2.50 -2.90
N ALA A 198 -15.51 2.99 -2.70
CA ALA A 198 -14.32 2.40 -3.30
C ALA A 198 -14.10 0.96 -2.80
N MET A 199 -14.23 0.72 -1.50
CA MET A 199 -14.13 -0.62 -0.91
C MET A 199 -15.25 -1.57 -1.36
N LYS A 200 -16.45 -1.05 -1.67
CA LYS A 200 -17.52 -1.84 -2.29
C LYS A 200 -17.22 -2.17 -3.75
N ARG A 201 -16.61 -1.25 -4.50
CA ARG A 201 -16.40 -1.43 -5.94
C ARG A 201 -15.12 -2.19 -6.28
N TYR A 202 -14.00 -1.74 -5.73
CA TYR A 202 -12.66 -2.23 -6.06
C TYR A 202 -12.07 -3.14 -4.98
N GLY A 203 -12.57 -3.04 -3.75
CA GLY A 203 -12.12 -3.83 -2.61
C GLY A 203 -10.76 -3.42 -2.07
N LEU A 204 -10.29 -4.23 -1.14
CA LEU A 204 -8.97 -4.20 -0.54
C LEU A 204 -8.11 -5.31 -1.14
N VAL A 205 -6.81 -5.06 -1.27
CA VAL A 205 -5.82 -6.06 -1.71
C VAL A 205 -4.83 -6.29 -0.57
N LEU A 206 -4.70 -7.55 -0.14
CA LEU A 206 -3.72 -7.92 0.87
C LEU A 206 -2.33 -7.80 0.27
N ALA A 207 -1.57 -6.82 0.74
CA ALA A 207 -0.29 -6.48 0.14
C ALA A 207 0.89 -6.75 1.07
N ASP A 208 0.69 -6.71 2.38
CA ASP A 208 1.77 -6.89 3.34
C ASP A 208 1.34 -7.62 4.62
N ASN A 209 2.35 -8.03 5.39
CA ASN A 209 2.15 -8.42 6.77
C ASN A 209 2.18 -7.19 7.67
N GLY A 210 1.32 -7.19 8.68
CA GLY A 210 1.21 -6.08 9.61
C GLY A 210 0.09 -6.28 10.60
N SER A 211 -0.40 -5.20 11.19
CA SER A 211 -1.58 -5.28 12.04
C SER A 211 -2.84 -5.58 11.20
N PRO A 212 -3.72 -6.50 11.65
CA PRO A 212 -4.87 -6.92 10.86
C PRO A 212 -5.84 -5.78 10.57
N TRP A 213 -6.24 -5.66 9.29
CA TRP A 213 -7.18 -4.66 8.76
C TRP A 213 -6.68 -3.22 8.73
N TYR A 214 -5.35 -3.03 8.83
CA TYR A 214 -4.73 -1.74 8.58
C TYR A 214 -4.72 -1.49 7.09
N PHE A 215 -5.44 -0.48 6.62
CA PHE A 215 -5.42 -0.04 5.23
C PHE A 215 -4.76 1.34 5.13
N GLN A 216 -3.91 1.52 4.13
CA GLN A 216 -2.95 2.62 4.12
C GLN A 216 -3.41 3.78 3.23
N GLY A 217 -3.08 4.98 3.69
CA GLY A 217 -3.26 6.24 2.96
C GLY A 217 -1.98 7.07 2.95
N THR A 218 -2.04 8.21 2.29
CA THR A 218 -0.90 9.13 2.25
C THR A 218 -0.68 9.82 3.59
N SER A 219 0.58 10.03 3.97
CA SER A 219 0.91 10.97 5.06
C SER A 219 0.56 12.39 4.64
N ASP A 220 -0.53 12.92 5.20
CA ASP A 220 -1.09 14.23 4.82
C ASP A 220 -1.74 14.90 6.05
N THR A 221 -1.42 16.18 6.28
CA THR A 221 -1.92 16.96 7.42
C THR A 221 -3.39 17.33 7.29
N ARG A 222 -3.97 17.20 6.10
CA ARG A 222 -5.37 17.53 5.80
C ARG A 222 -6.34 16.44 6.27
N TRP A 223 -5.86 15.20 6.46
CA TRP A 223 -6.66 14.12 7.03
C TRP A 223 -7.19 14.48 8.42
N LYS A 224 -8.48 14.24 8.63
CA LYS A 224 -9.15 14.56 9.91
C LYS A 224 -9.29 13.31 10.76
N ALA A 225 -9.05 13.45 12.06
CA ALA A 225 -9.26 12.40 13.05
C ALA A 225 -10.70 11.83 13.02
N ALA A 226 -11.68 12.70 12.74
CA ALA A 226 -13.07 12.29 12.62
C ALA A 226 -13.29 11.24 11.52
N LEU A 227 -12.68 11.41 10.34
CA LEU A 227 -12.77 10.44 9.24
C LEU A 227 -12.15 9.08 9.63
N VAL A 228 -10.96 9.14 10.25
CA VAL A 228 -10.25 7.94 10.74
C VAL A 228 -11.11 7.18 11.74
N SER A 229 -11.63 7.88 12.76
CA SER A 229 -12.52 7.30 13.77
C SER A 229 -13.78 6.70 13.15
N GLU A 230 -14.33 7.37 12.14
CA GLU A 230 -15.53 6.95 11.45
C GLU A 230 -15.36 5.63 10.69
N LEU A 231 -14.28 5.52 9.92
CA LEU A 231 -13.93 4.32 9.15
C LEU A 231 -13.65 3.12 10.07
N SER A 232 -13.11 3.37 11.27
CA SER A 232 -12.87 2.34 12.29
C SER A 232 -14.14 1.72 12.89
N ARG A 233 -15.33 2.21 12.52
CA ARG A 233 -16.62 1.59 12.90
C ARG A 233 -17.00 0.41 12.00
N VAL A 234 -16.31 0.21 10.87
CA VAL A 234 -16.63 -0.87 9.93
C VAL A 234 -16.02 -2.19 10.41
N PRO A 235 -16.82 -3.21 10.74
CA PRO A 235 -16.28 -4.47 11.23
C PRO A 235 -15.71 -5.30 10.08
N ALA A 236 -14.65 -6.07 10.34
CA ALA A 236 -14.05 -7.00 9.37
C ALA A 236 -15.08 -7.96 8.74
N LYS A 237 -16.07 -8.42 9.53
CA LYS A 237 -17.17 -9.27 9.04
C LYS A 237 -18.06 -8.62 7.98
N ALA A 238 -17.99 -7.30 7.78
CA ALA A 238 -18.68 -6.61 6.70
C ALA A 238 -18.01 -6.84 5.33
N PHE A 239 -16.80 -7.39 5.29
CA PHE A 239 -16.10 -7.74 4.07
C PHE A 239 -16.33 -9.20 3.68
N GLU A 240 -16.12 -9.50 2.41
CA GLU A 240 -16.16 -10.84 1.84
C GLU A 240 -14.91 -11.07 0.98
N ALA A 241 -14.35 -12.27 1.03
CA ALA A 241 -13.29 -12.65 0.10
C ALA A 241 -13.89 -12.79 -1.30
N VAL A 242 -13.22 -12.21 -2.30
CA VAL A 242 -13.67 -12.24 -3.69
C VAL A 242 -12.58 -12.78 -4.60
N SER A 243 -12.98 -13.60 -5.57
CA SER A 243 -12.04 -14.10 -6.58
C SER A 243 -11.65 -12.98 -7.53
N ALA A 244 -10.35 -12.79 -7.72
CA ALA A 244 -9.78 -11.84 -8.68
C ALA A 244 -9.65 -12.42 -10.09
N VAL A 245 -9.99 -13.71 -10.30
CA VAL A 245 -9.79 -14.42 -11.57
C VAL A 245 -10.52 -13.73 -12.73
N ALA A 246 -11.75 -13.29 -12.52
CA ALA A 246 -12.55 -12.62 -13.55
C ALA A 246 -12.02 -11.22 -13.91
N LEU A 247 -11.27 -10.57 -13.00
CA LEU A 247 -10.66 -9.27 -13.22
C LEU A 247 -9.40 -9.37 -14.08
N ARG A 248 -8.65 -10.47 -13.96
CA ARG A 248 -7.33 -10.62 -14.55
C ARG A 248 -7.39 -10.63 -16.08
N VAL A 249 -6.68 -9.69 -16.71
CA VAL A 249 -6.46 -9.69 -18.17
C VAL A 249 -5.31 -10.62 -18.55
N SER A 250 -4.19 -10.56 -17.82
CA SER A 250 -3.01 -11.42 -18.00
C SER A 250 -2.36 -11.72 -16.63
N THR A 251 -1.64 -12.83 -16.52
CA THR A 251 -0.93 -13.23 -15.29
C THR A 251 0.31 -12.38 -14.99
N SER A 252 0.86 -11.69 -15.99
CA SER A 252 2.04 -10.82 -15.87
C SER A 252 1.72 -9.33 -15.84
N SER A 253 0.42 -8.97 -15.79
CA SER A 253 -0.02 -7.57 -15.76
C SER A 253 -1.05 -7.33 -14.67
N ALA A 254 -0.95 -6.16 -14.02
CA ALA A 254 -1.92 -5.66 -13.04
C ALA A 254 -3.23 -5.20 -13.68
N ARG A 255 -3.29 -5.14 -15.02
CA ARG A 255 -4.46 -4.68 -15.76
C ARG A 255 -5.69 -5.51 -15.40
N ALA A 256 -6.73 -4.81 -14.96
CA ALA A 256 -8.00 -5.40 -14.59
C ALA A 256 -9.09 -5.05 -15.61
N LYS A 257 -9.98 -6.01 -15.89
CA LYS A 257 -11.25 -5.74 -16.57
C LYS A 257 -12.08 -4.80 -15.69
N ARG A 258 -12.73 -3.81 -16.30
CA ARG A 258 -13.73 -3.00 -15.60
C ARG A 258 -14.97 -3.88 -15.37
N LEU A 259 -15.37 -4.00 -14.11
CA LEU A 259 -16.68 -4.52 -13.71
C LEU A 259 -17.73 -3.40 -13.77
#